data_AF-A0A0P1H6S6-F1
#
_entry.id   AF-A0A0P1H6S6-F1
#
_cell.length_a   1.000
_cell.length_b   1.000
_cell.length_c   1.000
_cell.angle_alpha   90.00
_cell.angle_beta   90.00
_cell.angle_gamma   90.00
#
_symmetry.space_group_name_H-M   'P 1'
#
loop_
_entity.id
_entity.type
_entity.pdbx_description
1 polymer ?
#
loop_
_entity_poly.entity_id
_entity_poly.type
_entity_poly.pdbx_seq_one_letter_code
_entity_poly.pdbx_strand_id
1 'polypeptide(L)'
;MGRPPKGSRTLSKDDVLRQALQLLDTGGSKALTFKALAEALGVTPMAVAHHAGTRDEMIASLVATAFEGSDTPSMAATPKLRLRDLMTRYCAQVTRHPELAKCILENPSLIGPSLTGLTQLIEAEIAAAGVTGAEARTLLCLIVDYTHGFAFAAAAAPGEALQIDDFTPALDWVLDRIE
;
A
#
# COMPACT_ATOMS: atom_id res chain seq x y z
N MET A 1 32.91 -40.59 3.45
CA MET A 1 31.75 -40.31 2.58
C MET A 1 30.56 -39.96 3.45
N GLY A 2 30.39 -38.68 3.76
CA GLY A 2 29.35 -38.18 4.66
C GLY A 2 28.02 -38.03 3.92
N ARG A 3 26.95 -38.54 4.53
CA ARG A 3 25.56 -38.46 4.06
C ARG A 3 25.16 -37.00 3.76
N PRO A 4 24.53 -36.69 2.61
CA PRO A 4 24.05 -35.33 2.35
C PRO A 4 22.99 -34.95 3.39
N PRO A 5 23.03 -33.74 3.99
CA PRO A 5 22.00 -33.33 4.93
C PRO A 5 20.66 -33.18 4.21
N LYS A 6 19.59 -33.62 4.88
CA LYS A 6 18.19 -33.50 4.44
C LYS A 6 17.85 -32.01 4.19
N GLY A 7 17.67 -31.65 2.91
CA GLY A 7 16.75 -30.62 2.42
C GLY A 7 16.62 -29.32 3.22
N SER A 8 17.70 -28.56 3.42
CA SER A 8 17.54 -27.15 3.79
C SER A 8 16.95 -26.42 2.58
N ARG A 9 15.66 -26.09 2.64
CA ARG A 9 15.08 -25.13 1.70
C ARG A 9 15.91 -23.85 1.82
N THR A 10 16.64 -23.49 0.78
CA THR A 10 17.46 -22.27 0.76
C THR A 10 16.54 -21.09 1.03
N LEU A 11 16.83 -20.33 2.08
CA LEU A 11 16.08 -19.12 2.41
C LEU A 11 16.16 -18.16 1.21
N SER A 12 15.02 -17.70 0.72
CA SER A 12 14.92 -16.72 -0.36
C SER A 12 14.48 -15.36 0.17
N LYS A 13 14.73 -14.29 -0.59
CA LYS A 13 14.21 -12.95 -0.28
C LYS A 13 12.67 -12.97 -0.18
N ASP A 14 12.02 -13.70 -1.08
CA ASP A 14 10.55 -13.81 -1.10
C ASP A 14 9.99 -14.50 0.13
N ASP A 15 10.70 -15.50 0.68
CA ASP A 15 10.30 -16.13 1.94
C ASP A 15 10.38 -15.16 3.12
N VAL A 16 11.44 -14.33 3.16
CA VAL A 16 11.60 -13.29 4.18
C VAL A 16 10.49 -12.24 4.05
N LEU A 17 10.26 -11.72 2.85
CA LEU A 17 9.23 -10.69 2.61
C LEU A 17 7.82 -11.20 2.94
N ARG A 18 7.49 -12.44 2.54
CA ARG A 18 6.19 -13.04 2.86
C ARG A 18 5.97 -13.15 4.37
N GLN A 19 7.00 -13.57 5.11
CA GLN A 19 6.91 -13.65 6.57
C GLN A 19 6.87 -12.26 7.22
N ALA A 20 7.59 -11.28 6.67
CA ALA A 20 7.56 -9.90 7.11
C ALA A 20 6.17 -9.28 6.98
N LEU A 21 5.50 -9.51 5.84
CA LEU A 21 4.13 -9.04 5.64
C LEU A 21 3.18 -9.66 6.67
N GLN A 22 3.28 -10.96 6.94
CA GLN A 22 2.44 -11.61 7.96
C GLN A 22 2.65 -11.03 9.37
N LEU A 23 3.91 -10.79 9.77
CA LEU A 23 4.19 -10.17 11.06
C LEU A 23 3.65 -8.74 11.14
N LEU A 24 3.77 -8.00 10.04
CA LEU A 24 3.25 -6.65 9.93
C LEU A 24 1.71 -6.63 10.02
N ASP A 25 1.01 -7.48 9.27
CA ASP A 25 -0.45 -7.52 9.25
C ASP A 25 -1.05 -7.97 10.60
N THR A 26 -0.35 -8.82 11.35
CA THR A 26 -0.85 -9.37 12.62
C THR A 26 -0.48 -8.53 13.84
N GLY A 27 0.70 -7.91 13.84
CA GLY A 27 1.24 -7.20 15.02
C GLY A 27 1.64 -5.75 14.75
N GLY A 28 1.35 -5.24 13.56
CA GLY A 28 1.70 -3.90 13.11
C GLY A 28 3.20 -3.67 12.97
N SER A 29 3.55 -2.42 12.67
CA SER A 29 4.93 -1.93 12.45
C SER A 29 5.93 -2.42 13.53
N LYS A 30 5.52 -2.46 14.80
CA LYS A 30 6.39 -2.84 15.94
C LYS A 30 6.72 -4.33 16.02
N ALA A 31 5.86 -5.21 15.47
CA ALA A 31 6.11 -6.65 15.47
C ALA A 31 7.17 -7.05 14.43
N LEU A 32 7.35 -6.24 13.38
CA LEU A 32 8.35 -6.48 12.35
C LEU A 32 9.77 -6.17 12.87
N THR A 33 10.44 -7.20 13.39
CA THR A 33 11.84 -7.15 13.83
C THR A 33 12.66 -8.29 13.21
N PHE A 34 13.97 -8.09 13.04
CA PHE A 34 14.87 -9.14 12.55
C PHE A 34 14.86 -10.38 13.44
N LYS A 35 14.71 -10.20 14.75
CA LYS A 35 14.62 -11.30 15.71
C LYS A 35 13.33 -12.11 15.49
N ALA A 36 12.17 -11.45 15.44
CA ALA A 36 10.89 -12.12 15.22
C ALA A 36 10.86 -12.85 13.85
N LEU A 37 11.43 -12.24 12.82
CA LEU A 37 11.57 -12.87 11.50
C LEU A 37 12.45 -14.10 11.54
N ALA A 38 13.62 -14.01 12.18
CA ALA A 38 14.56 -15.11 12.31
C ALA A 38 13.95 -16.30 13.07
N GLU A 39 13.22 -16.01 14.15
CA GLU A 39 12.49 -17.01 14.93
C GLU A 39 11.39 -17.67 14.09
N ALA A 40 10.57 -16.89 13.36
CA ALA A 40 9.51 -17.41 12.51
C ALA A 40 10.03 -18.27 11.34
N LEU A 41 11.22 -17.94 10.81
CA LEU A 41 11.84 -18.63 9.68
C LEU A 41 12.81 -19.74 10.09
N GLY A 42 13.10 -19.90 11.39
CA GLY A 42 14.05 -20.88 11.90
C GLY A 42 15.51 -20.62 11.49
N VAL A 43 15.90 -19.36 11.32
CA VAL A 43 17.24 -18.92 10.88
C VAL A 43 17.85 -17.91 11.86
N THR A 44 19.04 -17.39 11.55
CA THR A 44 19.66 -16.32 12.35
C THR A 44 19.21 -14.93 11.86
N PRO A 45 19.18 -13.90 12.72
CA PRO A 45 18.91 -12.51 12.29
C PRO A 45 19.87 -12.03 11.19
N MET A 46 21.12 -12.50 11.21
CA MET A 46 22.11 -12.18 10.18
C MET A 46 21.71 -12.74 8.80
N ALA A 47 21.16 -13.96 8.76
CA ALA A 47 20.64 -14.53 7.51
C ALA A 47 19.47 -13.70 6.96
N VAL A 48 18.55 -13.27 7.83
CA VAL A 48 17.44 -12.39 7.43
C VAL A 48 17.96 -11.06 6.85
N ALA A 49 18.87 -10.39 7.57
CA ALA A 49 19.47 -9.12 7.12
C ALA A 49 20.21 -9.26 5.79
N HIS A 50 20.90 -10.39 5.57
CA HIS A 50 21.58 -10.66 4.30
C HIS A 50 20.62 -10.71 3.10
N HIS A 51 19.40 -11.25 3.27
CA HIS A 51 18.43 -11.36 2.18
C HIS A 51 17.54 -10.12 2.00
N ALA A 52 17.18 -9.45 3.09
CA ALA A 52 16.18 -8.38 3.08
C ALA A 52 16.74 -6.97 3.26
N GLY A 53 18.04 -6.84 3.56
CA GLY A 53 18.65 -5.54 3.83
C GLY A 53 18.20 -4.97 5.17
N THR A 54 18.07 -3.65 5.23
CA THR A 54 17.55 -2.89 6.37
C THR A 54 16.04 -3.06 6.50
N ARG A 55 15.48 -2.65 7.65
CA ARG A 55 14.03 -2.67 7.88
C ARG A 55 13.29 -1.81 6.85
N ASP A 56 13.82 -0.64 6.52
CA ASP A 56 13.18 0.26 5.57
C ASP A 56 13.25 -0.29 4.13
N GLU A 57 14.37 -0.91 3.72
CA GLU A 57 14.46 -1.60 2.42
C GLU A 57 13.49 -2.79 2.31
N MET A 58 13.29 -3.51 3.42
CA MET A 58 12.31 -4.58 3.51
C MET A 58 10.89 -4.06 3.36
N ILE A 59 10.52 -3.00 4.09
CA ILE A 59 9.19 -2.38 3.98
C ILE A 59 9.00 -1.76 2.60
N ALA A 60 10.00 -1.09 2.03
CA ALA A 60 9.94 -0.54 0.68
C ALA A 60 9.72 -1.64 -0.37
N SER A 61 10.35 -2.81 -0.19
CA SER A 61 10.10 -3.98 -1.05
C SER A 61 8.65 -4.47 -0.92
N LEU A 62 8.09 -4.50 0.28
CA LEU A 62 6.69 -4.87 0.52
C LEU A 62 5.72 -3.84 -0.10
N VAL A 63 6.01 -2.55 0.05
CA VAL A 63 5.23 -1.47 -0.57
C VAL A 63 5.24 -1.61 -2.09
N ALA A 64 6.40 -1.86 -2.70
CA ALA A 64 6.52 -2.04 -4.15
C ALA A 64 5.64 -3.19 -4.66
N THR A 65 5.56 -4.31 -3.93
CA THR A 65 4.69 -5.45 -4.28
C THR A 65 3.21 -5.16 -4.00
N ALA A 66 2.88 -4.57 -2.85
CA ALA A 66 1.50 -4.35 -2.43
C ALA A 66 0.76 -3.31 -3.29
N PHE A 67 1.50 -2.30 -3.76
CA PHE A 67 0.98 -1.20 -4.57
C PHE A 67 1.44 -1.28 -6.03
N GLU A 68 1.85 -2.47 -6.48
CA GLU A 68 2.15 -2.71 -7.88
C GLU A 68 0.91 -2.41 -8.74
N GLY A 69 1.11 -1.71 -9.86
CA GLY A 69 0.04 -1.36 -10.79
C GLY A 69 -0.92 -0.27 -10.31
N SER A 70 -0.69 0.36 -9.16
CA SER A 70 -1.44 1.55 -8.73
C SER A 70 -1.37 2.68 -9.78
N ASP A 71 -0.25 2.77 -10.50
CA ASP A 71 0.03 3.67 -11.60
C ASP A 71 -0.53 3.20 -12.96
N THR A 72 -1.44 2.22 -12.99
CA THR A 72 -2.13 1.83 -14.22
C THR A 72 -3.17 2.91 -14.59
N PRO A 73 -3.07 3.54 -15.78
CA PRO A 73 -4.06 4.52 -16.21
C PRO A 73 -5.45 3.93 -16.33
N SER A 74 -6.46 4.71 -15.95
CA SER A 74 -7.86 4.31 -16.16
C SER A 74 -8.28 4.54 -17.61
N MET A 75 -9.11 3.66 -18.16
CA MET A 75 -9.70 3.79 -19.50
C MET A 75 -11.12 4.38 -19.49
N ALA A 76 -11.59 4.89 -18.34
CA ALA A 76 -12.94 5.44 -18.25
C ALA A 76 -13.12 6.71 -19.10
N ALA A 77 -14.37 6.98 -19.49
CA ALA A 77 -14.69 7.97 -20.52
C ALA A 77 -14.37 9.42 -20.11
N THR A 78 -14.54 9.78 -18.84
CA THR A 78 -14.35 11.15 -18.35
C THR A 78 -13.27 11.21 -17.28
N PRO A 79 -12.60 12.37 -17.09
CA PRO A 79 -11.61 12.54 -16.02
C PRO A 79 -12.16 12.20 -14.63
N LYS A 80 -13.40 12.60 -14.33
CA LYS A 80 -14.08 12.24 -13.07
C LYS A 80 -14.21 10.73 -12.89
N LEU A 81 -14.63 10.01 -13.93
CA LEU A 81 -14.76 8.54 -13.86
C LEU A 81 -13.38 7.86 -13.76
N ARG A 82 -12.33 8.44 -14.35
CA ARG A 82 -10.96 7.95 -14.20
C ARG A 82 -10.41 8.17 -12.79
N LEU A 83 -10.68 9.33 -12.18
CA LEU A 83 -10.40 9.57 -10.75
C LEU A 83 -11.11 8.58 -9.86
N ARG A 84 -12.41 8.35 -10.09
CA ARG A 84 -13.19 7.35 -9.36
C ARG A 84 -12.55 5.97 -9.41
N ASP A 85 -12.19 5.50 -10.61
CA ASP A 85 -11.54 4.20 -10.80
C ASP A 85 -10.18 4.12 -10.10
N LEU A 86 -9.30 5.11 -10.32
CA LEU A 86 -7.97 5.17 -9.68
C LEU A 86 -8.08 5.11 -8.16
N MET A 87 -8.94 5.94 -7.57
CA MET A 87 -9.10 6.01 -6.12
C MET A 87 -9.78 4.76 -5.55
N THR A 88 -10.69 4.12 -6.29
CA THR A 88 -11.32 2.86 -5.85
C THR A 88 -10.30 1.72 -5.82
N ARG A 89 -9.47 1.60 -6.86
CA ARG A 89 -8.37 0.61 -6.89
C ARG A 89 -7.36 0.86 -5.77
N TYR A 90 -6.97 2.11 -5.58
CA TYR A 90 -6.05 2.48 -4.51
C TYR A 90 -6.65 2.19 -3.12
N CYS A 91 -7.91 2.53 -2.89
CA CYS A 91 -8.61 2.24 -1.64
C CYS A 91 -8.62 0.73 -1.34
N ALA A 92 -8.86 -0.11 -2.34
CA ALA A 92 -8.81 -1.56 -2.19
C ALA A 92 -7.40 -2.06 -1.78
N GLN A 93 -6.34 -1.50 -2.39
CA GLN A 93 -4.95 -1.84 -2.03
C GLN A 93 -4.60 -1.41 -0.60
N VAL A 94 -4.97 -0.18 -0.20
CA VAL A 94 -4.76 0.31 1.17
C VAL A 94 -5.56 -0.52 2.19
N THR A 95 -6.80 -0.87 1.88
CA THR A 95 -7.66 -1.68 2.76
C THR A 95 -7.10 -3.10 2.94
N ARG A 96 -6.46 -3.66 1.90
CA ARG A 96 -5.79 -4.96 1.97
C ARG A 96 -4.49 -4.91 2.78
N HIS A 97 -3.81 -3.77 2.78
CA HIS A 97 -2.49 -3.59 3.41
C HIS A 97 -2.43 -2.32 4.29
N PRO A 98 -3.29 -2.20 5.32
CA PRO A 98 -3.44 -0.97 6.09
C PRO A 98 -2.17 -0.64 6.89
N GLU A 99 -1.45 -1.65 7.37
CA GLU A 99 -0.20 -1.45 8.13
C GLU A 99 0.95 -0.95 7.24
N LEU A 100 1.02 -1.38 5.97
CA LEU A 100 1.99 -0.81 5.02
C LEU A 100 1.69 0.66 4.73
N ALA A 101 0.41 1.00 4.54
CA ALA A 101 0.01 2.39 4.34
C ALA A 101 0.33 3.25 5.57
N LYS A 102 0.16 2.75 6.80
CA LYS A 102 0.60 3.44 8.02
C LYS A 102 2.11 3.64 8.05
N CYS A 103 2.91 2.64 7.68
CA CYS A 103 4.37 2.80 7.56
C CYS A 103 4.75 3.90 6.57
N ILE A 104 4.07 4.01 5.43
CA ILE A 104 4.30 5.08 4.45
C ILE A 104 3.97 6.46 5.06
N LEU A 105 2.87 6.58 5.80
CA LEU A 105 2.50 7.83 6.47
C LEU A 105 3.51 8.23 7.56
N GLU A 106 4.08 7.25 8.27
CA GLU A 106 5.15 7.48 9.25
C GLU A 106 6.49 7.84 8.60
N ASN A 107 6.78 7.26 7.42
CA ASN A 107 8.02 7.47 6.69
C ASN A 107 7.76 7.58 5.17
N PRO A 108 7.57 8.81 4.64
CA PRO A 108 7.32 9.04 3.22
C PRO A 108 8.45 8.60 2.28
N SER A 109 9.66 8.32 2.78
CA SER A 109 10.75 7.78 1.93
C SER A 109 10.47 6.37 1.41
N LEU A 110 9.46 5.68 1.97
CA LEU A 110 9.00 4.36 1.52
C LEU A 110 8.12 4.44 0.26
N ILE A 111 7.74 5.64 -0.19
CA ILE A 111 6.92 5.82 -1.40
C ILE A 111 7.73 5.36 -2.62
N GLY A 112 7.26 4.29 -3.26
CA GLY A 112 7.86 3.72 -4.46
C GLY A 112 7.37 4.35 -5.77
N PRO A 113 7.89 3.85 -6.92
CA PRO A 113 7.53 4.35 -8.25
C PRO A 113 6.03 4.28 -8.55
N SER A 114 5.34 3.17 -8.24
CA SER A 114 3.91 3.04 -8.55
C SER A 114 3.02 4.00 -7.76
N LEU A 115 3.37 4.36 -6.52
CA LEU A 115 2.62 5.37 -5.76
C LEU A 115 2.93 6.79 -6.24
N THR A 116 4.16 7.05 -6.66
CA THR A 116 4.53 8.29 -7.34
C THR A 116 3.75 8.45 -8.65
N GLY A 117 3.69 7.38 -9.47
CA GLY A 117 2.95 7.34 -10.72
C GLY A 117 1.43 7.49 -10.52
N LEU A 118 0.86 6.84 -9.50
CA LEU A 118 -0.53 7.04 -9.11
C LEU A 118 -0.80 8.52 -8.78
N THR A 119 0.07 9.16 -8.00
CA THR A 119 -0.08 10.59 -7.67
C THR A 119 -0.10 11.46 -8.92
N GLN A 120 0.81 11.20 -9.87
CA GLN A 120 0.86 11.91 -11.16
C GLN A 120 -0.39 11.69 -12.00
N LEU A 121 -0.93 10.46 -12.04
CA LEU A 121 -2.20 10.17 -12.72
C LEU A 121 -3.36 10.94 -12.10
N ILE A 122 -3.47 10.95 -10.77
CA ILE A 122 -4.51 11.69 -10.05
C ILE A 122 -4.40 13.19 -10.37
N GLU A 123 -3.20 13.77 -10.28
CA GLU A 123 -2.95 15.17 -10.62
C GLU A 123 -3.34 15.50 -12.07
N ALA A 124 -3.00 14.61 -13.02
CA ALA A 124 -3.34 14.77 -14.42
C ALA A 124 -4.86 14.75 -14.65
N GLU A 125 -5.60 13.85 -13.99
CA GLU A 125 -7.05 13.78 -14.13
C GLU A 125 -7.78 14.92 -13.41
N ILE A 126 -7.25 15.41 -12.28
CA ILE A 126 -7.73 16.64 -11.62
C ILE A 126 -7.60 17.83 -12.59
N ALA A 127 -6.44 17.98 -13.23
CA ALA A 127 -6.23 19.04 -14.22
C ALA A 127 -7.12 18.87 -15.46
N ALA A 128 -7.28 17.64 -15.96
CA ALA A 128 -8.16 17.35 -17.10
C ALA A 128 -9.65 17.57 -16.79
N ALA A 129 -10.03 17.52 -15.50
CA ALA A 129 -11.35 17.89 -15.02
C ALA A 129 -11.55 19.41 -14.86
N GLY A 130 -10.55 20.24 -15.18
CA GLY A 130 -10.66 21.70 -15.11
C GLY A 130 -10.21 22.33 -13.79
N VAL A 131 -9.86 21.52 -12.79
CA VAL A 131 -9.42 22.02 -11.47
C VAL A 131 -7.94 22.35 -11.51
N THR A 132 -7.57 23.59 -11.17
CA THR A 132 -6.19 24.07 -11.28
C THR A 132 -5.76 24.87 -10.04
N GLY A 133 -4.49 25.27 -9.99
CA GLY A 133 -3.97 26.12 -8.92
C GLY A 133 -4.05 25.48 -7.52
N ALA A 134 -4.38 26.29 -6.52
CA ALA A 134 -4.46 25.83 -5.13
C ALA A 134 -5.56 24.77 -4.91
N GLU A 135 -6.68 24.88 -5.63
CA GLU A 135 -7.81 23.96 -5.52
C GLU A 135 -7.45 22.54 -5.98
N ALA A 136 -6.59 22.41 -7.00
CA ALA A 136 -6.11 21.11 -7.47
C ALA A 136 -5.36 20.36 -6.36
N ARG A 137 -4.49 21.07 -5.62
CA ARG A 137 -3.77 20.49 -4.49
C ARG A 137 -4.71 20.15 -3.34
N THR A 138 -5.68 21.02 -3.04
CA THR A 138 -6.70 20.76 -2.02
C THR A 138 -7.51 19.52 -2.35
N LEU A 139 -7.95 19.37 -3.60
CA LEU A 139 -8.71 18.21 -4.05
C LEU A 139 -7.89 16.94 -3.95
N LEU A 140 -6.63 16.96 -4.41
CA LEU A 140 -5.71 15.82 -4.29
C LEU A 140 -5.57 15.37 -2.85
N CYS A 141 -5.25 16.28 -1.93
CA CYS A 141 -5.14 15.96 -0.50
C CYS A 141 -6.47 15.42 0.04
N LEU A 142 -7.59 16.08 -0.26
CA LEU A 142 -8.91 15.67 0.21
C LEU A 142 -9.26 14.24 -0.19
N ILE A 143 -9.11 13.88 -1.48
CA ILE A 143 -9.48 12.53 -1.95
C ILE A 143 -8.51 11.46 -1.44
N VAL A 144 -7.22 11.77 -1.33
CA VAL A 144 -6.21 10.83 -0.82
C VAL A 144 -6.41 10.60 0.68
N ASP A 145 -6.53 11.67 1.47
CA ASP A 145 -6.70 11.58 2.92
C ASP A 145 -8.04 10.93 3.29
N TYR A 146 -9.11 11.24 2.53
CA TYR A 146 -10.39 10.54 2.66
C TYR A 146 -10.24 9.03 2.39
N THR A 147 -9.49 8.66 1.35
CA THR A 147 -9.23 7.26 1.00
C THR A 147 -8.49 6.52 2.11
N HIS A 148 -7.46 7.14 2.70
CA HIS A 148 -6.75 6.56 3.84
C HIS A 148 -7.66 6.42 5.06
N GLY A 149 -8.42 7.47 5.40
CA GLY A 149 -9.37 7.45 6.52
C GLY A 149 -10.42 6.35 6.37
N PHE A 150 -11.00 6.23 5.17
CA PHE A 150 -11.96 5.17 4.84
C PHE A 150 -11.32 3.78 4.99
N ALA A 151 -10.18 3.54 4.35
CA ALA A 151 -9.54 2.23 4.33
C ALA A 151 -9.10 1.78 5.73
N PHE A 152 -8.61 2.70 6.56
CA PHE A 152 -8.26 2.39 7.95
C PHE A 152 -9.49 2.10 8.81
N ALA A 153 -10.59 2.82 8.62
CA ALA A 153 -11.85 2.54 9.31
C ALA A 153 -12.41 1.17 8.88
N ALA A 154 -12.40 0.86 7.59
CA ALA A 154 -12.82 -0.43 7.04
C ALA A 154 -12.01 -1.59 7.63
N ALA A 155 -10.68 -1.44 7.72
CA ALA A 155 -9.80 -2.46 8.26
C ALA A 155 -9.93 -2.66 9.79
N ALA A 156 -10.39 -1.64 10.53
CA ALA A 156 -10.46 -1.69 12.00
C ALA A 156 -11.69 -2.44 12.55
N ALA A 157 -12.77 -2.60 11.78
CA ALA A 157 -14.07 -3.02 12.30
C ALA A 157 -14.66 -4.25 11.57
N PRO A 158 -14.13 -5.47 11.71
CA PRO A 158 -14.55 -6.64 10.92
C PRO A 158 -16.04 -7.07 11.04
N GLY A 159 -16.81 -6.55 12.01
CA GLY A 159 -18.25 -6.85 12.17
C GLY A 159 -19.22 -5.76 11.67
N GLU A 160 -18.73 -4.54 11.45
CA GLU A 160 -19.47 -3.36 10.93
C GLU A 160 -18.61 -2.64 9.87
N ALA A 161 -17.76 -3.40 9.18
CA ALA A 161 -16.75 -2.84 8.29
C ALA A 161 -17.42 -2.09 7.14
N LEU A 162 -17.00 -0.85 6.93
CA LEU A 162 -17.25 -0.15 5.67
C LEU A 162 -16.79 -1.05 4.52
N GLN A 163 -17.66 -1.30 3.57
CA GLN A 163 -17.37 -2.07 2.36
C GLN A 163 -16.89 -1.12 1.27
N ILE A 164 -16.09 -1.61 0.31
CA ILE A 164 -15.63 -0.76 -0.80
C ILE A 164 -16.80 -0.06 -1.55
N ASP A 165 -18.00 -0.65 -1.52
CA ASP A 165 -19.22 -0.06 -2.09
C ASP A 165 -19.71 1.19 -1.34
N ASP A 166 -19.31 1.38 -0.07
CA ASP A 166 -19.58 2.58 0.73
C ASP A 166 -18.60 3.73 0.41
N PHE A 167 -17.43 3.42 -0.17
CA PHE A 167 -16.41 4.42 -0.52
C PHE A 167 -16.85 5.25 -1.72
N THR A 168 -17.34 4.58 -2.76
CA THR A 168 -17.59 5.22 -4.05
C THR A 168 -18.67 6.31 -4.02
N PRO A 169 -19.83 6.16 -3.33
CA PRO A 169 -20.84 7.21 -3.26
C PRO A 169 -20.33 8.51 -2.60
N ALA A 170 -19.50 8.39 -1.57
CA ALA A 170 -18.91 9.55 -0.91
C ALA A 170 -17.82 10.21 -1.77
N LEU A 171 -17.04 9.41 -2.51
CA LEU A 171 -16.12 9.94 -3.52
C LEU A 171 -16.87 10.67 -4.64
N ASP A 172 -17.94 10.08 -5.18
CA ASP A 172 -18.79 10.71 -6.20
C ASP A 172 -19.34 12.05 -5.69
N TRP A 173 -19.78 12.12 -4.43
CA TRP A 173 -20.24 13.37 -3.81
C TRP A 173 -19.16 14.47 -3.83
N VAL A 174 -17.89 14.13 -3.63
CA VAL A 174 -16.78 15.10 -3.75
C VAL A 174 -16.54 15.48 -5.22
N LEU A 175 -16.52 14.50 -6.13
CA LEU A 175 -16.25 14.71 -7.56
C LEU A 175 -17.39 15.43 -8.30
N ASP A 176 -18.61 15.42 -7.77
CA ASP A 176 -19.72 16.18 -8.34
C ASP A 176 -19.62 17.68 -8.08
N ARG A 177 -18.74 18.11 -7.16
CA ARG A 177 -18.51 19.53 -6.82
C ARG A 177 -17.42 20.22 -7.63
N ILE A 178 -16.68 19.48 -8.45
CA ILE A 178 -15.73 20.05 -9.41
C ILE A 178 -16.48 20.37 -10.70
N GLU A 179 -16.58 21.64 -11.06
CA GLU A 179 -17.29 22.12 -12.27
C GLU A 179 -16.44 21.97 -13.54
#